data_AF-A0A3Q2QBG9-F1
#
_entry.id   AF-A0A3Q2QBG9-F1
#
_cell.length_a   1.000
_cell.length_b   1.000
_cell.length_c   1.000
_cell.angle_alpha   90.00
_cell.angle_beta   90.00
_cell.angle_gamma   90.00
#
_symmetry.space_group_name_H-M   'P 1'
#
loop_
_entity.id
_entity.type
_entity.pdbx_description
1 polymer ?
#
loop_
_entity_poly.entity_id
_entity_poly.type
_entity_poly.pdbx_seq_one_letter_code
_entity_poly.pdbx_strand_id
1 'polypeptide(L)'
;MNFVGVSVETLDQLAQQIPVSSAAVSTVDTFMQFTQKMLDSLYNFASSFALSQAQMTPNPTETFIPSSCILKWYENFQRRMAQNPNFWKN
;
A
#
# COMPACT_ATOMS: atom_id res chain seq x y z
N MET A 1 -28.33 5.39 15.72
CA MET A 1 -28.57 4.05 16.34
C MET A 1 -28.36 3.03 15.23
N ASN A 2 -27.29 2.23 15.29
CA ASN A 2 -27.02 1.20 14.29
C ASN A 2 -27.73 -0.10 14.70
N PHE A 3 -28.50 -0.69 13.79
CA PHE A 3 -29.15 -1.97 14.00
C PHE A 3 -28.41 -3.04 13.19
N VAL A 4 -28.13 -4.18 13.81
CA VAL A 4 -27.55 -5.35 13.16
C VAL A 4 -28.62 -6.43 13.17
N GLY A 5 -29.08 -6.83 11.98
CA GLY A 5 -29.99 -7.96 11.81
C GLY A 5 -29.20 -9.26 11.81
N VAL A 6 -29.58 -10.20 12.67
CA VAL A 6 -29.01 -11.56 12.71
C VAL A 6 -30.13 -12.55 12.42
N SER A 7 -29.94 -13.38 11.39
CA SER A 7 -30.85 -14.47 11.02
C SER A 7 -30.17 -15.82 11.29
N VAL A 8 -30.94 -16.82 11.71
CA VAL A 8 -30.46 -18.20 11.84
C VAL A 8 -30.83 -18.97 10.59
N GLU A 9 -29.83 -19.36 9.81
CA GLU A 9 -29.98 -20.02 8.51
C GLU A 9 -29.16 -21.31 8.47
N THR A 10 -29.51 -22.21 7.54
CA THR A 10 -28.77 -23.48 7.35
C THR A 10 -27.45 -23.23 6.62
N LEU A 11 -26.44 -24.09 6.86
CA LEU A 11 -25.12 -23.94 6.23
C LEU A 11 -25.17 -24.01 4.69
N ASP A 12 -26.07 -24.84 4.14
CA ASP A 12 -26.26 -24.94 2.69
C ASP A 12 -26.81 -23.64 2.09
N GLN A 13 -27.71 -22.95 2.81
CA GLN A 13 -28.25 -21.65 2.39
C GLN A 13 -27.19 -20.55 2.49
N LEU A 14 -26.38 -20.54 3.56
CA LEU A 14 -25.28 -19.58 3.73
C LEU A 14 -24.21 -19.73 2.65
N ALA A 15 -23.89 -20.96 2.24
CA ALA A 15 -22.90 -21.23 1.20
C ALA A 15 -23.31 -20.71 -0.20
N GLN A 16 -24.62 -20.50 -0.43
CA GLN A 16 -25.15 -19.94 -1.68
C GLN A 16 -25.30 -18.41 -1.64
N GLN A 17 -25.15 -17.78 -0.48
CA GLN A 17 -25.19 -16.33 -0.38
C GLN A 17 -23.88 -15.72 -0.86
N ILE A 18 -23.97 -14.66 -1.64
CA ILE A 18 -22.84 -13.79 -1.97
C ILE A 18 -22.90 -12.61 -0.99
N PRO A 19 -21.98 -12.51 -0.02
CA PRO A 19 -21.93 -11.35 0.86
C PRO A 19 -21.79 -10.08 0.03
N VAL A 20 -22.49 -9.01 0.42
CA VAL A 20 -22.24 -7.69 -0.16
C VAL A 20 -20.78 -7.30 0.11
N SER A 21 -20.05 -6.91 -0.93
CA SER A 21 -18.59 -6.73 -0.90
C SER A 21 -18.09 -5.71 0.14
N SER A 22 -18.98 -4.89 0.69
CA SER A 22 -18.69 -3.89 1.73
C SER A 22 -19.07 -4.31 3.16
N ALA A 23 -19.72 -5.47 3.37
CA ALA A 23 -20.10 -5.94 4.72
C ALA A 23 -18.93 -6.54 5.52
N ALA A 24 -17.88 -6.98 4.84
CA ALA A 24 -16.63 -7.35 5.51
C ALA A 24 -15.81 -6.07 5.74
N VAL A 25 -15.75 -5.56 6.97
CA VAL A 25 -14.70 -4.61 7.36
C VAL A 25 -13.40 -5.39 7.46
N SER A 26 -12.79 -5.68 6.32
CA SER A 26 -11.47 -6.29 6.27
C SER A 26 -10.47 -5.20 6.66
N THR A 27 -9.92 -5.28 7.87
CA THR A 27 -8.79 -4.42 8.29
C THR A 27 -7.61 -4.49 7.31
N VAL A 28 -7.53 -5.60 6.56
CA VAL A 28 -6.63 -5.81 5.42
C VAL A 28 -6.84 -4.74 4.33
N ASP A 29 -8.08 -4.42 3.94
CA ASP A 29 -8.35 -3.47 2.86
C ASP A 29 -7.97 -2.03 3.26
N THR A 30 -8.26 -1.64 4.51
CA THR A 30 -7.85 -0.33 5.03
C THR A 30 -6.33 -0.22 5.12
N PHE A 31 -5.64 -1.27 5.58
CA PHE A 31 -4.19 -1.31 5.64
C PHE A 31 -3.55 -1.23 4.24
N MET A 32 -4.11 -1.95 3.26
CA MET A 32 -3.66 -1.91 1.88
C MET A 32 -3.79 -0.51 1.28
N GLN A 33 -4.95 0.15 1.46
CA GLN A 33 -5.15 1.52 1.00
C GLN A 33 -4.20 2.52 1.65
N PHE A 34 -4.01 2.42 2.97
CA PHE A 34 -3.05 3.24 3.69
C PHE A 34 -1.64 3.07 3.12
N THR A 35 -1.19 1.83 2.95
CA THR A 35 0.17 1.57 2.54
C THR A 35 0.42 1.95 1.08
N GLN A 36 -0.56 1.76 0.19
CA GLN A 36 -0.49 2.28 -1.18
C GLN A 36 -0.31 3.80 -1.20
N LYS A 37 -1.16 4.54 -0.46
CA LYS A 37 -1.06 6.00 -0.37
C LYS A 37 0.27 6.46 0.23
N MET A 38 0.79 5.73 1.22
CA MET A 38 2.08 6.00 1.83
C MET A 38 3.23 5.86 0.81
N LEU A 39 3.22 4.79 0.02
CA LEU A 39 4.25 4.55 -1.01
C LEU A 39 4.21 5.62 -2.09
N ASP A 40 3.03 5.98 -2.58
CA ASP A 40 2.86 7.01 -3.59
C ASP A 40 3.32 8.38 -3.07
N SER A 41 2.94 8.71 -1.82
CA SER A 41 3.36 9.96 -1.17
C SER A 41 4.89 10.06 -1.06
N LEU A 42 5.55 9.00 -0.58
CA LEU A 42 7.00 8.97 -0.44
C LEU A 42 7.71 9.05 -1.80
N TYR A 43 7.28 8.28 -2.78
CA TYR A 43 7.87 8.29 -4.12
C TYR A 43 7.75 9.66 -4.77
N ASN A 44 6.56 10.28 -4.69
CA ASN A 44 6.34 11.62 -5.23
C ASN A 44 7.18 12.69 -4.53
N PHE A 45 7.26 12.63 -3.20
CA PHE A 45 8.10 13.54 -2.42
C PHE A 45 9.57 13.41 -2.82
N ALA A 46 10.15 12.20 -2.76
CA ALA A 46 11.55 11.98 -3.12
C ALA A 46 11.85 12.36 -4.57
N SER A 47 10.96 12.02 -5.50
CA SER A 47 11.12 12.33 -6.93
C SER A 47 11.09 13.83 -7.23
N SER A 48 10.43 14.64 -6.40
CA SER A 48 10.42 16.11 -6.56
C SER A 48 11.80 16.75 -6.35
N PHE A 49 12.73 16.05 -5.71
CA PHE A 49 14.12 16.49 -5.51
C PHE A 49 15.09 15.86 -6.53
N ALA A 50 14.58 15.14 -7.53
CA ALA A 50 15.44 14.50 -8.52
C ALA A 50 16.18 15.56 -9.36
N LEU A 51 17.51 15.49 -9.34
CA LEU A 51 18.40 16.35 -10.11
C LEU A 51 19.38 15.51 -10.92
N SER A 52 19.69 15.98 -12.12
CA SER A 52 20.86 15.48 -12.85
C SER A 52 22.15 16.04 -12.25
N GLN A 53 23.29 15.39 -12.49
CA GLN A 53 24.59 15.90 -12.03
C GLN A 53 24.89 17.31 -12.53
N ALA A 54 24.40 17.68 -13.72
CA ALA A 54 24.55 19.03 -14.29
C ALA A 54 23.79 20.13 -13.52
N GLN A 55 22.79 19.76 -12.71
CA GLN A 55 21.97 20.67 -11.91
C GLN A 55 22.39 20.71 -10.44
N MET A 56 23.32 19.84 -10.01
CA MET A 56 23.77 19.77 -8.62
C MET A 56 24.70 20.93 -8.28
N THR A 57 24.53 21.50 -7.10
CA THR A 57 25.50 22.41 -6.48
C THR A 57 26.48 21.60 -5.62
N PRO A 58 27.78 21.93 -5.58
CA PRO A 58 28.74 21.20 -4.76
C PRO A 58 28.37 21.24 -3.27
N ASN A 59 28.04 20.07 -2.72
CA ASN A 59 27.80 19.88 -1.29
C ASN A 59 28.55 18.63 -0.80
N PRO A 60 29.82 18.74 -0.36
CA PRO A 60 30.65 17.59 -0.02
C PRO A 60 30.20 16.85 1.25
N THR A 61 29.29 17.43 2.04
CA THR A 61 28.77 16.83 3.26
C THR A 61 27.45 16.07 3.05
N GLU A 62 26.83 16.22 1.89
CA GLU A 62 25.53 15.62 1.58
C GLU A 62 25.68 14.30 0.82
N THR A 63 24.90 13.31 1.22
CA THR A 63 24.83 12.02 0.54
C THR A 63 23.66 11.99 -0.42
N PHE A 64 23.91 11.56 -1.65
CA PHE A 64 22.88 11.47 -2.68
C PHE A 64 22.54 10.01 -2.98
N ILE A 65 21.25 9.73 -3.15
CA ILE A 65 20.74 8.45 -3.59
C ILE A 65 20.34 8.58 -5.07
N PRO A 66 20.80 7.71 -5.98
CA PRO A 66 20.35 7.72 -7.36
C PRO A 66 18.82 7.55 -7.44
N SER A 67 18.14 8.34 -8.28
CA SER A 67 16.68 8.25 -8.46
C SER A 67 16.21 6.84 -8.84
N SER A 68 17.04 6.10 -9.58
CA SER A 68 16.80 4.70 -9.93
C SER A 68 16.72 3.76 -8.72
N CYS A 69 17.41 4.05 -7.61
CA CYS A 69 17.31 3.27 -6.38
C CYS A 69 15.92 3.43 -5.74
N ILE A 70 15.39 4.64 -5.71
CA ILE A 70 14.05 4.93 -5.17
C ILE A 70 12.96 4.30 -6.04
N LEU A 71 13.06 4.40 -7.37
CA LEU A 71 12.13 3.75 -8.29
C LEU A 71 12.13 2.22 -8.11
N LYS A 72 13.32 1.60 -8.11
CA LYS A 72 13.44 0.16 -7.90
C LYS A 72 12.89 -0.26 -6.53
N TRP A 73 13.09 0.54 -5.49
CA TRP A 73 12.53 0.26 -4.17
C TRP A 73 11.00 0.29 -4.19
N TYR A 74 10.41 1.34 -4.79
CA TYR A 74 8.96 1.50 -4.91
C TYR A 74 8.32 0.33 -5.66
N GLU A 75 8.83 -0.01 -6.84
CA GLU A 75 8.33 -1.14 -7.66
C GLU A 75 8.43 -2.48 -6.92
N ASN A 76 9.57 -2.73 -6.26
CA ASN A 76 9.75 -3.97 -5.49
C ASN A 76 8.82 -4.05 -4.29
N PHE A 77 8.60 -2.94 -3.59
CA PHE A 77 7.72 -2.90 -2.43
C PHE A 77 6.26 -3.16 -2.86
N GLN A 78 5.79 -2.48 -3.91
CA GLN A 78 4.45 -2.70 -4.47
C GLN A 78 4.27 -4.16 -4.91
N ARG A 79 5.24 -4.73 -5.62
CA ARG A 79 5.21 -6.13 -6.06
C ARG A 79 5.11 -7.10 -4.89
N ARG A 80 5.93 -6.93 -3.85
CA ARG A 80 5.90 -7.80 -2.66
C ARG A 80 4.59 -7.67 -1.90
N MET A 81 4.05 -6.46 -1.79
CA MET A 81 2.77 -6.19 -1.15
C MET A 81 1.60 -6.86 -1.87
N ALA A 82 1.56 -6.74 -3.21
CA ALA A 82 0.51 -7.36 -4.02
C ALA A 82 0.52 -8.89 -3.90
N GLN A 83 1.70 -9.48 -3.71
CA GLN A 83 1.85 -10.92 -3.50
C GLN A 83 1.51 -11.36 -2.06
N ASN A 84 1.92 -10.59 -1.06
CA ASN A 84 1.69 -10.88 0.35
C ASN A 84 1.62 -9.56 1.15
N PRO A 85 0.42 -9.11 1.57
CA PRO A 85 0.26 -7.88 2.37
C PRO A 85 1.04 -7.86 3.69
N ASN A 86 1.47 -9.01 4.22
CA ASN A 86 2.22 -9.15 5.47
C ASN A 86 3.73 -9.42 5.25
N PHE A 87 4.26 -9.26 4.03
CA PHE A 87 5.67 -9.59 3.72
C PHE A 87 6.72 -8.87 4.57
N TRP A 88 6.35 -7.74 5.18
CA TRP A 88 7.21 -6.85 5.96
C TRP A 88 7.32 -7.25 7.44
N LYS A 89 6.49 -8.20 7.92
CA LYS A 89 6.37 -8.54 9.35
C LYS A 89 7.45 -9.51 9.88
N ASN A 90 8.38 -9.97 9.03
CA ASN A 90 9.45 -10.90 9.41
C ASN A 90 10.82 -10.35 9.03
#